data_AF-A0A1Q3E8Z4-F1
#
_entry.id   AF-A0A1Q3E8Z4-F1
#
_cell.length_a   1.000
_cell.length_b   1.000
_cell.length_c   1.000
_cell.angle_alpha   90.00
_cell.angle_beta   90.00
_cell.angle_gamma   90.00
#
_symmetry.space_group_name_H-M   'P 1'
#
loop_
_entity.id
_entity.type
_entity.pdbx_description
1 polymer ?
#
loop_
_entity_poly.entity_id
_entity_poly.type
_entity_poly.pdbx_seq_one_letter_code
_entity_poly.pdbx_strand_id
1 'polypeptide(L)'
;MTSVIVPQMLSTSLPQSLELDSKAMKPYHECLEDAVQAFTQVLVQSGRSTVRLHCSIPTWSAESNLCLDLHDLNHLRSKSLMLIHDLVNSLRSSGIFATYYLAPAHSPMCLVCASSPGFDASRINTRAVTMLQNAKLDIGEHVLLADLERCSSLIIC
;
A
#
# COMPACT_ATOMS: atom_id res chain seq x y z
N MET A 1 -11.76 -29.97 -51.97
CA MET A 1 -10.56 -29.47 -51.25
C MET A 1 -10.93 -28.14 -50.61
N THR A 2 -11.44 -28.18 -49.38
CA THR A 2 -11.88 -27.02 -48.60
C THR A 2 -10.79 -26.71 -47.57
N SER A 3 -10.13 -25.56 -47.72
CA SER A 3 -9.08 -25.10 -46.82
C SER A 3 -9.71 -24.44 -45.59
N VAL A 4 -9.41 -24.98 -44.41
CA VAL A 4 -9.81 -24.44 -43.11
C VAL A 4 -8.80 -23.36 -42.71
N ILE A 5 -9.25 -22.11 -42.63
CA ILE A 5 -8.46 -21.01 -42.08
C ILE A 5 -8.66 -21.02 -40.56
N VAL A 6 -7.61 -21.43 -39.85
CA VAL A 6 -7.52 -21.35 -38.38
C VAL A 6 -7.19 -19.91 -38.00
N PRO A 7 -7.93 -19.24 -37.10
CA PRO A 7 -7.53 -17.94 -36.58
C PRO A 7 -6.33 -18.12 -35.64
N GLN A 8 -5.23 -17.43 -35.93
CA GLN A 8 -4.07 -17.32 -35.05
C GLN A 8 -4.50 -16.74 -33.70
N MET A 9 -4.25 -17.50 -32.64
CA MET A 9 -4.31 -17.04 -31.26
C MET A 9 -3.23 -15.96 -31.08
N LEU A 10 -3.64 -14.69 -30.98
CA LEU A 10 -2.81 -13.65 -30.39
C LEU A 10 -2.54 -14.07 -28.94
N SER A 11 -1.31 -14.49 -28.68
CA SER A 11 -0.77 -14.64 -27.34
C SER A 11 -0.76 -13.27 -26.67
N THR A 12 -1.83 -12.94 -25.96
CA THR A 12 -1.81 -11.89 -24.94
C THR A 12 -0.85 -12.36 -23.87
N SER A 13 0.36 -11.81 -23.90
CA SER A 13 1.35 -11.95 -22.85
C SER A 13 0.70 -11.66 -21.50
N LEU A 14 0.85 -12.62 -20.58
CA LEU A 14 0.60 -12.36 -19.16
C LEU A 14 1.42 -11.14 -18.74
N PRO A 15 0.86 -10.17 -18.00
CA PRO A 15 1.68 -9.14 -17.38
C PRO A 15 2.66 -9.83 -16.44
N GLN A 16 3.95 -9.53 -16.65
CA GLN A 16 5.09 -10.02 -15.88
C GLN A 16 4.79 -10.04 -14.38
N SER A 17 5.10 -11.17 -13.77
CA SER A 17 5.08 -11.37 -12.32
C SER A 17 5.91 -10.26 -11.67
N LEU A 18 5.23 -9.42 -10.90
CA LEU A 18 5.84 -8.35 -10.11
C LEU A 18 6.37 -9.00 -8.84
N GLU A 19 7.64 -9.39 -8.86
CA GLU A 19 8.34 -9.81 -7.65
C GLU A 19 8.53 -8.59 -6.76
N LEU A 20 7.89 -8.60 -5.59
CA LEU A 20 8.22 -7.68 -4.51
C LEU A 20 9.63 -8.07 -4.05
N ASP A 21 10.65 -7.36 -4.54
CA ASP A 21 12.01 -7.62 -4.11
C ASP A 21 12.07 -7.30 -2.61
N SER A 22 12.22 -8.32 -1.78
CA SER A 22 12.26 -8.21 -0.32
C SER A 22 13.39 -7.29 0.16
N LYS A 23 14.33 -6.95 -0.73
CA LYS A 23 15.36 -5.91 -0.55
C LYS A 23 14.84 -4.47 -0.52
N ALA A 24 13.65 -4.19 -1.06
CA ALA A 24 13.08 -2.84 -1.15
C ALA A 24 12.21 -2.45 0.05
N MET A 25 11.98 -3.37 0.99
CA MET A 25 11.18 -3.13 2.19
C MET A 25 12.09 -2.79 3.38
N LYS A 26 11.92 -1.60 3.94
CA LYS A 26 12.62 -1.20 5.16
C LYS A 26 11.68 -1.35 6.35
N PRO A 27 11.98 -2.27 7.30
CA PRO A 27 11.19 -2.38 8.51
C PRO A 27 11.50 -1.23 9.47
N TYR A 28 10.46 -0.64 10.01
CA TYR A 28 10.48 0.25 11.16
C TYR A 28 9.88 -0.54 12.33
N HIS A 29 10.74 -0.99 13.23
CA HIS A 29 10.31 -1.68 14.43
C HIS A 29 9.77 -0.63 15.40
N GLU A 30 8.47 -0.70 15.72
CA GLU A 30 7.77 0.00 16.81
C GLU A 30 7.67 1.54 16.76
N CYS A 31 8.51 2.26 16.01
CA CYS A 31 8.44 3.73 15.94
C CYS A 31 7.66 4.24 14.71
N LEU A 32 6.36 4.50 14.92
CA LEU A 32 5.46 5.07 13.91
C LEU A 32 5.98 6.43 13.40
N GLU A 33 6.52 7.25 14.30
CA GLU A 33 7.02 8.60 13.98
C GLU A 33 8.21 8.55 13.01
N ASP A 34 9.14 7.62 13.21
CA ASP A 34 10.29 7.42 12.32
C ASP A 34 9.85 7.00 10.92
N ALA A 35 8.86 6.12 10.83
CA ALA A 35 8.31 5.67 9.56
C ALA A 35 7.60 6.81 8.81
N VAL A 36 6.82 7.63 9.53
CA VAL A 36 6.19 8.84 9.00
C VAL A 36 7.24 9.82 8.49
N GLN A 37 8.27 10.09 9.29
CA GLN A 37 9.33 11.02 8.93
C GLN A 37 10.11 10.53 7.70
N ALA A 38 10.46 9.25 7.65
CA ALA A 38 11.15 8.66 6.51
C ALA A 38 10.30 8.72 5.23
N PHE A 39 9.00 8.40 5.33
CA PHE A 39 8.08 8.52 4.20
C PHE A 39 7.99 9.96 3.70
N THR A 40 7.84 10.92 4.62
CA THR A 40 7.83 12.35 4.29
C THR A 40 9.12 12.77 3.59
N GLN A 41 10.29 12.35 4.10
CA GLN A 41 11.58 12.67 3.48
C GLN A 41 11.69 12.12 2.05
N VAL A 42 11.25 10.88 1.80
CA VAL A 42 11.24 10.30 0.45
C VAL A 42 10.39 11.15 -0.50
N LEU A 43 9.22 11.62 -0.05
CA LEU A 43 8.35 12.46 -0.86
C LEU A 43 8.92 13.87 -1.10
N VAL A 44 9.52 14.48 -0.08
CA VAL A 44 10.21 15.77 -0.22
C VAL A 44 11.36 15.67 -1.22
N GLN A 45 12.19 14.64 -1.10
CA GLN A 45 13.33 14.39 -2.01
C GLN A 45 12.88 14.12 -3.45
N SER A 46 11.69 13.56 -3.64
CA SER A 46 11.10 13.36 -4.96
C SER A 46 10.65 14.66 -5.66
N GLY A 47 10.73 15.82 -4.97
CA GLY A 47 10.37 17.12 -5.54
C GLY A 47 8.86 17.33 -5.74
N ARG A 48 8.03 16.49 -5.13
CA ARG A 48 6.57 16.57 -5.25
C ARG A 48 6.02 17.67 -4.36
N SER A 49 5.39 18.68 -4.96
CA SER A 49 4.70 19.75 -4.22
C SER A 49 3.27 19.38 -3.83
N THR A 50 2.68 18.37 -4.47
CA THR A 50 1.29 17.94 -4.27
C THR A 50 1.22 16.42 -4.31
N VAL A 51 0.56 15.81 -3.32
CA VAL A 51 0.36 14.36 -3.24
C VAL A 51 -1.07 14.00 -2.85
N ARG A 52 -1.54 12.86 -3.38
CA ARG A 52 -2.75 12.19 -2.91
C ARG A 52 -2.37 10.86 -2.30
N LEU A 53 -2.72 10.69 -1.03
CA LEU A 53 -2.58 9.44 -0.30
C LEU A 53 -3.80 8.55 -0.55
N HIS A 54 -3.56 7.31 -0.91
CA HIS A 54 -4.58 6.29 -1.02
C HIS A 54 -4.37 5.30 0.12
N CYS A 55 -5.28 5.31 1.07
CA CYS A 55 -5.16 4.56 2.31
C CYS A 55 -6.20 3.44 2.33
N SER A 56 -5.77 2.21 2.58
CA SER A 56 -6.68 1.13 2.92
C SER A 56 -6.97 1.12 4.42
N ILE A 57 -8.22 0.85 4.78
CA ILE A 57 -8.65 0.66 6.16
C ILE A 57 -8.95 -0.83 6.37
N PRO A 58 -8.31 -1.48 7.35
CA PRO A 58 -8.53 -2.88 7.64
C PRO A 58 -10.01 -3.20 7.87
N THR A 59 -10.50 -4.24 7.20
CA THR A 59 -11.82 -4.81 7.47
C THR A 59 -11.69 -6.28 7.82
N TRP A 60 -12.70 -6.78 8.52
CA TRP A 60 -12.77 -8.20 8.85
C TRP A 60 -12.72 -9.03 7.58
N SER A 61 -11.84 -10.02 7.55
CA SER A 61 -11.71 -10.95 6.43
C SER A 61 -11.76 -12.37 6.97
N ALA A 62 -12.77 -13.13 6.55
CA ALA A 62 -12.96 -14.52 6.96
C ALA A 62 -11.86 -15.45 6.41
N GLU A 63 -11.16 -15.03 5.36
CA GLU A 63 -10.08 -15.77 4.70
C GLU A 63 -8.70 -15.46 5.29
N SER A 64 -8.67 -14.58 6.28
CA SER A 64 -7.44 -14.24 6.96
C SER A 64 -6.98 -15.42 7.82
N ASN A 65 -5.77 -15.93 7.55
CA ASN A 65 -5.13 -16.92 8.44
C ASN A 65 -4.73 -16.32 9.81
N LEU A 66 -5.14 -15.08 10.07
CA LEU A 66 -4.97 -14.42 11.35
C LEU A 66 -6.11 -14.68 12.31
N CYS A 67 -5.74 -15.05 13.52
CA CYS A 67 -6.63 -15.07 14.66
C CYS A 67 -6.72 -13.66 15.29
N LEU A 68 -7.16 -12.65 14.53
CA LEU A 68 -7.47 -11.34 15.09
C LEU A 68 -8.87 -11.37 15.67
N ASP A 69 -9.01 -10.89 16.90
CA ASP A 69 -10.33 -10.62 17.44
C ASP A 69 -10.85 -9.24 16.99
N LEU A 70 -12.08 -8.91 17.41
CA LEU A 70 -12.67 -7.61 17.07
C LEU A 70 -11.93 -6.44 17.73
N HIS A 71 -11.29 -6.67 18.88
CA HIS A 71 -10.52 -5.67 19.60
C HIS A 71 -9.24 -5.33 18.84
N ASP A 72 -8.51 -6.34 18.39
CA ASP A 72 -7.29 -6.17 17.59
C ASP A 72 -7.58 -5.44 16.28
N LEU A 73 -8.66 -5.82 15.58
CA LEU A 73 -9.06 -5.13 14.35
C LEU A 73 -9.40 -3.66 14.62
N ASN A 74 -10.11 -3.37 15.72
CA ASN A 74 -10.45 -2.00 16.08
C ASN A 74 -9.21 -1.19 16.50
N HIS A 75 -8.28 -1.81 17.20
CA HIS A 75 -6.99 -1.22 17.55
C HIS A 75 -6.20 -0.87 16.29
N LEU A 76 -6.09 -1.80 15.34
CA LEU A 76 -5.40 -1.59 14.07
C LEU A 76 -6.04 -0.49 13.24
N ARG A 77 -7.37 -0.44 13.15
CA ARG A 77 -8.10 0.68 12.50
C ARG A 77 -7.76 2.02 13.13
N SER A 78 -7.72 2.07 14.46
CA SER A 78 -7.42 3.30 15.19
C SER A 78 -5.98 3.75 14.92
N LYS A 79 -5.01 2.83 15.01
CA LYS A 79 -3.60 3.08 14.65
C LYS A 79 -3.45 3.55 13.20
N SER A 80 -4.18 2.92 12.28
CA SER A 80 -4.17 3.27 10.85
C SER A 80 -4.62 4.72 10.62
N LEU A 81 -5.71 5.14 11.28
CA LEU A 81 -6.22 6.50 11.15
C LEU A 81 -5.26 7.54 11.78
N MET A 82 -4.64 7.21 12.91
CA MET A 82 -3.62 8.07 13.52
C MET A 82 -2.41 8.25 12.61
N LEU A 83 -1.86 7.16 12.06
CA LEU A 83 -0.78 7.22 11.08
C LEU A 83 -1.15 8.14 9.92
N ILE A 84 -2.32 7.95 9.31
CA ILE A 84 -2.73 8.74 8.13
C ILE A 84 -2.78 10.22 8.50
N HIS A 85 -3.31 10.54 9.67
CA HIS A 85 -3.35 11.90 10.18
C HIS A 85 -1.94 12.50 10.37
N ASP A 86 -1.05 11.78 11.03
CA ASP A 86 0.32 12.24 11.33
C ASP A 86 1.14 12.38 10.06
N LEU A 87 0.94 11.48 9.10
CA LEU A 87 1.55 11.54 7.78
C LEU A 87 1.10 12.77 7.00
N VAL A 88 -0.19 13.05 6.97
CA VAL A 88 -0.74 14.24 6.30
C VAL A 88 -0.19 15.51 6.94
N ASN A 89 -0.10 15.56 8.27
CA ASN A 89 0.46 16.71 8.98
C ASN A 89 1.95 16.89 8.73
N SER A 90 2.72 15.80 8.75
CA SER A 90 4.16 15.79 8.45
C SER A 90 4.47 16.27 7.02
N LEU A 91 3.64 15.84 6.05
CA LEU A 91 3.77 16.30 4.67
C LEU A 91 3.44 17.79 4.52
N ARG A 92 2.36 18.25 5.16
CA ARG A 92 1.94 19.65 5.11
C ARG A 92 2.92 20.59 5.80
N SER A 93 3.47 20.19 6.94
CA SER A 93 4.52 20.97 7.63
C SER A 93 5.80 21.05 6.80
N SER A 94 6.04 20.05 5.94
CA SER A 94 7.14 20.03 4.97
C SER A 94 6.83 20.78 3.67
N GLY A 95 5.69 21.50 3.59
CA GLY A 95 5.30 22.30 2.43
C GLY A 95 4.64 21.52 1.28
N ILE A 96 4.29 20.26 1.48
CA ILE A 96 3.60 19.43 0.48
C ILE A 96 2.10 19.55 0.68
N PHE A 97 1.37 19.90 -0.39
CA PHE A 97 -0.09 19.83 -0.38
C PHE A 97 -0.56 18.38 -0.41
N ALA A 98 -0.94 17.85 0.75
CA ALA A 98 -1.39 16.46 0.91
C ALA A 98 -2.93 16.35 1.03
N THR A 99 -3.51 15.50 0.20
CA THR A 99 -4.91 15.01 0.29
C THR A 99 -4.90 13.51 0.53
N TYR A 100 -6.00 12.95 1.05
CA TYR A 100 -6.10 11.50 1.25
C TYR A 100 -7.47 10.95 0.84
N TYR A 101 -7.51 9.66 0.52
CA TYR A 101 -8.70 8.88 0.21
C TYR A 101 -8.66 7.58 1.02
N LEU A 102 -9.77 7.25 1.69
CA LEU A 102 -9.91 6.03 2.48
C LEU A 102 -10.74 5.00 1.71
N ALA A 103 -10.24 3.76 1.62
CA ALA A 103 -10.96 2.63 1.05
C ALA A 103 -10.96 1.45 2.03
N PRO A 104 -12.06 0.72 2.20
CA PRO A 104 -12.02 -0.54 2.95
C PRO A 104 -11.14 -1.57 2.23
N ALA A 105 -10.39 -2.37 2.98
CA ALA A 105 -9.65 -3.52 2.45
C ALA A 105 -10.04 -4.80 3.18
N HIS A 106 -10.28 -5.88 2.42
CA HIS A 106 -10.55 -7.22 2.92
C HIS A 106 -9.26 -7.92 3.41
N SER A 107 -8.50 -7.21 4.22
CA SER A 107 -7.20 -7.61 4.74
C SER A 107 -7.00 -6.99 6.13
N PRO A 108 -6.35 -7.69 7.06
CA PRO A 108 -5.97 -7.13 8.35
C PRO A 108 -4.71 -6.24 8.27
N MET A 109 -4.52 -5.53 7.16
CA MET A 109 -3.36 -4.65 6.94
C MET A 109 -3.82 -3.30 6.42
N CYS A 110 -3.15 -2.24 6.86
CA CYS A 110 -3.31 -0.90 6.33
C CYS A 110 -2.18 -0.59 5.36
N LEU A 111 -2.52 -0.11 4.17
CA LEU A 111 -1.60 0.30 3.12
C LEU A 111 -1.87 1.75 2.80
N VAL A 112 -0.83 2.58 2.85
CA VAL A 112 -0.87 3.98 2.46
C VAL A 112 0.06 4.19 1.28
N CYS A 113 -0.49 4.50 0.11
CA CYS A 113 0.29 4.79 -1.10
C CYS A 113 0.23 6.27 -1.44
N ALA A 114 1.37 6.91 -1.69
CA ALA A 114 1.41 8.27 -2.21
C ALA A 114 1.51 8.29 -3.73
N SER A 115 0.59 8.98 -4.38
CA SER A 115 0.59 9.19 -5.83
C SER A 115 0.42 10.66 -6.21
N SER A 116 0.81 10.98 -7.43
CA SER A 116 0.55 12.30 -8.02
C SER A 116 -0.96 12.51 -8.23
N PRO A 117 -1.48 13.75 -8.13
CA PRO A 117 -2.87 14.04 -8.49
C PRO A 117 -3.15 13.62 -9.94
N GLY A 118 -4.15 12.76 -10.14
CA GLY A 118 -4.52 12.23 -11.47
C GLY A 118 -3.99 10.83 -11.77
N PHE A 119 -3.18 10.25 -10.90
CA PHE A 119 -2.80 8.84 -10.98
C PHE A 119 -3.90 7.94 -10.39
N ASP A 120 -4.31 6.91 -11.13
CA ASP A 120 -5.30 5.94 -10.67
C ASP A 120 -4.67 4.88 -9.75
N ALA A 121 -4.64 5.19 -8.46
CA ALA A 121 -4.10 4.30 -7.43
C ALA A 121 -5.03 3.12 -7.08
N SER A 122 -6.25 3.03 -7.65
CA SER A 122 -7.14 1.89 -7.39
C SER A 122 -6.49 0.57 -7.81
N ARG A 123 -5.74 0.59 -8.92
CA ARG A 123 -4.99 -0.57 -9.45
C ARG A 123 -3.77 -0.96 -8.60
N ILE A 124 -3.17 0.00 -7.90
CA ILE A 124 -2.03 -0.26 -7.01
C ILE A 124 -2.53 -0.91 -5.73
N ASN A 125 -3.61 -0.40 -5.15
CA ASN A 125 -4.14 -0.88 -3.87
C ASN A 125 -4.51 -2.38 -3.95
N THR A 126 -5.23 -2.81 -5.00
CA THR A 126 -5.57 -4.24 -5.16
C THR A 126 -4.34 -5.13 -5.29
N ARG A 127 -3.36 -4.74 -6.11
CA ARG A 127 -2.16 -5.56 -6.37
C ARG A 127 -1.24 -5.62 -5.15
N ALA A 128 -1.03 -4.48 -4.48
CA ALA A 128 -0.23 -4.39 -3.28
C ALA A 128 -0.84 -5.21 -2.14
N VAL A 129 -2.17 -5.13 -1.95
CA VAL A 129 -2.88 -5.96 -0.96
C VAL A 129 -2.72 -7.45 -1.28
N THR A 130 -2.87 -7.87 -2.53
CA THR A 130 -2.64 -9.29 -2.93
C THR A 130 -1.19 -9.71 -2.72
N MET A 131 -0.22 -8.86 -3.02
CA MET A 131 1.21 -9.12 -2.77
C MET A 131 1.49 -9.27 -1.28
N LEU A 132 0.95 -8.38 -0.45
CA LEU A 132 1.07 -8.40 1.00
C LEU A 132 0.48 -9.67 1.61
N GLN A 133 -0.69 -10.10 1.14
CA GLN A 133 -1.31 -11.36 1.55
C GLN A 133 -0.42 -12.57 1.20
N ASN A 134 0.26 -12.53 0.06
CA ASN A 134 1.16 -13.61 -0.37
C ASN A 134 2.53 -13.58 0.35
N ALA A 135 2.98 -12.40 0.79
CA ALA A 135 4.28 -12.22 1.40
C ALA A 135 4.43 -12.83 2.81
N LYS A 136 3.33 -13.37 3.40
CA LYS A 136 3.30 -13.93 4.76
C LYS A 136 4.05 -13.03 5.75
N LEU A 137 3.75 -11.73 5.73
CA LEU A 137 4.30 -10.84 6.74
C LEU A 137 3.79 -11.29 8.10
N ASP A 138 4.71 -11.57 9.02
CA ASP A 138 4.36 -11.87 10.39
C ASP A 138 3.64 -10.63 10.96
N ILE A 139 2.50 -10.88 11.59
CA ILE A 139 1.69 -9.84 12.15
C ILE A 139 2.27 -9.49 13.51
N GLY A 140 2.62 -8.23 13.61
CA GLY A 140 3.18 -7.57 14.78
C GLY A 140 3.12 -6.08 14.50
N GLU A 141 3.38 -5.25 15.51
CA GLU A 141 3.34 -3.78 15.44
C GLU A 141 4.46 -3.20 14.55
N HIS A 142 4.49 -3.62 13.29
CA HIS A 142 5.53 -3.34 12.33
C HIS A 142 4.99 -2.34 11.31
N VAL A 143 5.78 -1.30 11.10
CA VAL A 143 5.54 -0.34 10.02
C VAL A 143 6.59 -0.60 8.96
N LEU A 144 6.17 -0.83 7.72
CA LEU A 144 7.07 -1.17 6.62
C LEU A 144 6.99 -0.08 5.56
N LEU A 145 8.13 0.44 5.15
CA LEU A 145 8.23 1.32 3.99
C LEU A 145 8.60 0.47 2.78
N ALA A 146 7.76 0.51 1.75
CA ALA A 146 7.97 -0.18 0.49
C ALA A 146 7.90 0.80 -0.68
N ASP A 147 8.74 0.62 -1.69
CA ASP A 147 8.61 1.32 -2.97
C ASP A 147 7.87 0.42 -3.96
N LEU A 148 6.64 0.78 -4.29
CA LEU A 148 5.81 0.03 -5.23
C LEU A 148 5.87 0.69 -6.60
N GLU A 149 6.92 0.36 -7.36
CA GLU A 149 7.28 0.66 -8.78
C GLU A 149 7.11 2.10 -9.32
N ARG A 150 6.29 2.95 -8.67
CA ARG A 150 5.93 4.34 -9.01
C ARG A 150 5.38 5.12 -7.80
N CYS A 151 5.17 4.47 -6.66
CA CYS A 151 4.54 5.06 -5.48
C CYS A 151 5.25 4.61 -4.19
N SER A 152 5.71 5.60 -3.42
CA SER A 152 6.17 5.36 -2.05
C SER A 152 4.98 4.89 -1.22
N SER A 153 5.15 3.77 -0.54
CA SER A 153 4.07 3.07 0.16
C SER A 153 4.48 2.71 1.57
N LEU A 154 3.54 2.84 2.50
CA LEU A 154 3.73 2.53 3.91
C LEU A 154 2.67 1.53 4.34
N ILE A 155 3.10 0.48 5.02
CA ILE A 155 2.27 -0.67 5.39
C ILE A 155 2.29 -0.80 6.91
N ILE A 156 1.12 -1.02 7.50
CA ILE A 156 0.97 -1.45 8.90
C ILE A 156 0.30 -2.81 8.89
N CYS A 157 0.91 -3.76 9.59
CA CYS A 157 0.37 -5.09 9.86
C CYS A 157 -0.07 -5.21 11.32
#